data_AF-A0A4R8F525-F1
#
_entry.id   AF-A0A4R8F525-F1
#
_cell.length_a   1.000
_cell.length_b   1.000
_cell.length_c   1.000
_cell.angle_alpha   90.00
_cell.angle_beta   90.00
_cell.angle_gamma   90.00
#
_symmetry.space_group_name_H-M   'P 1'
#
loop_
_entity.id
_entity.type
_entity.pdbx_description
1 polymer ?
#
loop_
_entity_poly.entity_id
_entity_poly.type
_entity_poly.pdbx_seq_one_letter_code
_entity_poly.pdbx_strand_id
1 'polypeptide(L)'
;MEKYVFYVNGSATKVFAKSELSKSSVQQLKQEGYKKYQLEFDADSKQEAIKKLNENSQDNLDSLSQFSGSYLFLALFPLAIFLLVFIFR
;
A
#
# COMPACT_ATOMS: atom_id res chain seq x y z
N MET A 1 -19.43 -3.15 -13.18
CA MET A 1 -18.01 -3.21 -12.75
C MET A 1 -17.11 -2.67 -13.83
N GLU A 2 -16.47 -1.54 -13.54
CA GLU A 2 -15.44 -0.93 -14.38
C GLU A 2 -14.07 -1.06 -13.70
N LYS A 3 -13.00 -1.04 -14.50
CA LYS A 3 -11.63 -0.97 -13.98
C LYS A 3 -11.26 0.46 -13.67
N TYR A 4 -10.80 0.69 -12.45
CA TYR A 4 -10.25 1.98 -12.03
C TYR A 4 -8.74 1.91 -11.98
N VAL A 5 -8.11 2.97 -12.47
CA VAL A 5 -6.66 3.15 -12.44
C VAL A 5 -6.31 4.41 -11.65
N PHE A 6 -5.17 4.33 -10.96
CA PHE A 6 -4.71 5.37 -10.07
C PHE A 6 -3.44 6.00 -10.63
N TYR A 7 -3.33 7.31 -10.50
CA TYR A 7 -2.17 8.09 -10.91
C TYR A 7 -1.69 8.91 -9.72
N VAL A 8 -0.42 8.77 -9.36
CA VAL A 8 0.16 9.35 -8.15
C VAL A 8 1.29 10.31 -8.52
N ASN A 9 1.28 11.50 -7.91
CA ASN A 9 2.38 12.46 -7.94
C ASN A 9 2.60 13.00 -6.51
N GLY A 10 3.65 12.52 -5.83
CA GLY A 10 3.89 12.85 -4.43
C GLY A 10 2.72 12.44 -3.54
N SER A 11 2.07 13.42 -2.92
CA SER A 11 0.87 13.25 -2.09
C SER A 11 -0.46 13.32 -2.86
N ALA A 12 -0.45 13.70 -4.14
CA ALA A 12 -1.65 13.82 -4.94
C ALA A 12 -1.96 12.52 -5.68
N THR A 13 -3.17 11.99 -5.48
CA THR A 13 -3.67 10.81 -6.18
C THR A 13 -4.91 11.16 -6.99
N LYS A 14 -4.86 10.91 -8.30
CA LYS A 14 -5.99 11.02 -9.21
C LYS A 14 -6.50 9.62 -9.56
N VAL A 15 -7.82 9.47 -9.56
CA VAL A 15 -8.51 8.20 -9.83
C VAL A 15 -9.40 8.38 -11.06
N PHE A 16 -9.33 7.45 -12.00
CA PHE A 16 -10.07 7.49 -13.25
C PHE A 16 -10.63 6.11 -13.58
N ALA A 17 -11.84 6.08 -14.16
CA ALA A 17 -12.30 4.89 -14.84
C ALA A 17 -11.44 4.67 -16.10
N LYS A 18 -11.09 3.41 -16.39
CA LYS A 18 -10.23 3.07 -17.53
C LYS A 18 -10.89 3.41 -18.86
N SER A 19 -12.22 3.39 -18.90
CA SER A 19 -13.06 3.81 -20.03
C SER A 19 -12.97 5.31 -20.32
N GLU A 20 -12.76 6.15 -19.30
CA GLU A 20 -12.67 7.61 -19.43
C GLU A 20 -11.26 8.10 -19.84
N LEU A 21 -10.25 7.22 -19.82
CA LEU A 21 -8.87 7.59 -20.12
C LEU A 21 -8.57 7.56 -21.61
N SER A 22 -8.50 8.74 -22.20
CA SER A 22 -7.96 8.90 -23.55
C SER A 22 -6.42 8.95 -23.56
N LYS A 23 -5.81 8.70 -24.73
CA LYS A 23 -4.35 8.80 -24.89
C LYS A 23 -3.82 10.21 -24.57
N SER A 24 -4.58 11.26 -24.85
CA SER A 24 -4.19 12.64 -24.54
C SER A 24 -4.23 12.91 -23.05
N SER A 25 -5.27 12.42 -22.34
CA SER A 25 -5.35 12.52 -20.87
C SER A 25 -4.16 11.84 -20.19
N VAL A 26 -3.74 10.67 -20.68
CA VAL A 26 -2.56 9.96 -20.15
C VAL A 26 -1.27 10.75 -20.41
N GLN A 27 -1.12 11.40 -21.56
CA GLN A 27 0.04 12.24 -21.84
C GLN A 27 0.08 13.48 -20.95
N GLN A 28 -1.06 14.14 -20.72
CA GLN A 28 -1.15 15.27 -19.80
C GLN A 28 -0.76 14.87 -18.38
N LEU A 29 -1.29 13.73 -17.88
CA LEU A 29 -0.93 13.22 -16.56
C LEU A 29 0.60 12.97 -16.43
N LYS A 30 1.23 12.42 -17.48
CA LYS A 30 2.69 12.24 -17.50
C LYS A 30 3.46 13.58 -17.50
N GLN A 31 2.98 14.58 -18.24
CA GLN A 31 3.58 15.92 -18.26
C GLN A 31 3.44 16.62 -16.90
N GLU A 32 2.32 16.42 -16.23
CA GLU A 32 2.07 16.89 -14.86
C GLU A 32 2.87 16.11 -13.79
N GLY A 33 3.66 15.11 -14.18
CA GLY A 33 4.50 14.32 -13.27
C GLY A 33 3.79 13.14 -12.59
N TYR A 34 2.54 12.84 -12.96
CA TYR A 34 1.83 11.68 -12.43
C TYR A 34 2.36 10.37 -13.00
N LYS A 35 2.56 9.40 -12.10
CA LYS A 35 2.93 8.02 -12.43
C LYS A 35 1.74 7.11 -12.21
N LYS A 36 1.53 6.17 -13.13
CA LYS A 36 0.48 5.16 -12.99
C LYS A 36 0.82 4.24 -11.82
N TYR A 37 -0.11 4.08 -10.88
CA TYR A 37 -0.02 3.08 -9.83
C TYR A 37 -0.17 1.68 -10.43
N GLN A 38 0.56 0.72 -9.88
CA GLN A 38 0.68 -0.61 -10.48
C GLN A 38 -0.61 -1.44 -10.38
N LEU A 39 -1.41 -1.19 -9.34
CA LEU A 39 -2.64 -1.92 -9.09
C LEU A 39 -3.84 -1.25 -9.77
N GLU A 40 -4.66 -2.07 -10.41
CA GLU A 40 -5.97 -1.70 -10.94
C GLU A 40 -7.04 -2.42 -10.10
N PHE A 41 -8.17 -1.76 -9.86
CA PHE A 41 -9.24 -2.34 -9.05
C PHE A 41 -10.54 -2.31 -9.84
N ASP A 42 -11.23 -3.45 -9.88
CA ASP A 42 -12.60 -3.53 -10.39
C ASP A 42 -13.56 -3.00 -9.32
N ALA A 43 -14.37 -1.99 -9.66
CA ALA A 43 -15.33 -1.35 -8.77
C ALA A 43 -16.54 -0.80 -9.56
N ASP A 44 -17.65 -0.60 -8.88
CA ASP A 44 -18.84 0.02 -9.47
C ASP A 44 -18.84 1.55 -9.29
N SER A 45 -18.00 2.07 -8.39
CA SER A 45 -17.82 3.51 -8.22
C SER A 45 -16.37 3.90 -7.89
N LYS A 46 -16.06 5.17 -8.14
CA LYS A 46 -14.79 5.80 -7.75
C LYS A 46 -14.50 5.69 -6.25
N GLN A 47 -15.53 5.87 -5.41
CA GLN A 47 -15.41 5.75 -3.96
C GLN A 47 -15.08 4.33 -3.53
N GLU A 48 -15.72 3.33 -4.13
CA GLU A 48 -15.44 1.93 -3.87
C GLU A 48 -14.02 1.55 -4.32
N ALA A 49 -13.56 2.06 -5.47
CA ALA A 49 -12.18 1.86 -5.92
C ALA A 49 -11.16 2.45 -4.92
N ILE A 50 -11.42 3.65 -4.39
CA ILE A 50 -10.57 4.27 -3.36
C ILE A 50 -10.59 3.44 -2.08
N LYS A 51 -11.76 2.93 -1.67
CA LYS A 51 -11.89 2.06 -0.50
C LYS A 51 -11.04 0.79 -0.65
N LYS A 52 -11.12 0.11 -1.79
CA LYS A 52 -10.32 -1.08 -2.10
C LYS A 52 -8.82 -0.80 -2.11
N LEU A 53 -8.40 0.37 -2.62
CA LEU A 53 -7.00 0.77 -2.56
C LEU A 53 -6.51 0.97 -1.11
N ASN A 54 -7.33 1.62 -0.28
CA ASN A 54 -7.00 1.86 1.12
C ASN A 54 -6.95 0.55 1.92
N GLU A 55 -7.92 -0.34 1.74
CA GLU A 55 -7.96 -1.67 2.36
C GLU A 55 -6.70 -2.47 1.99
N ASN A 56 -6.37 -2.56 0.70
CA ASN A 56 -5.16 -3.25 0.25
C ASN A 56 -3.87 -2.65 0.81
N SER A 57 -3.83 -1.33 1.01
CA SER A 57 -2.67 -0.66 1.59
C SER A 57 -2.54 -0.95 3.09
N GLN A 58 -3.66 -0.97 3.81
CA GLN A 58 -3.71 -1.27 5.24
C GLN A 58 -3.34 -2.73 5.51
N ASP A 59 -3.92 -3.67 4.78
CA ASP A 59 -3.63 -5.10 4.92
C ASP A 59 -2.13 -5.39 4.68
N ASN A 60 -1.53 -4.70 3.72
CA ASN A 60 -0.10 -4.81 3.44
C ASN A 60 0.77 -4.23 4.57
N LEU A 61 0.39 -3.08 5.13
CA LEU A 61 1.09 -2.48 6.27
C LEU A 61 0.96 -3.33 7.53
N ASP A 62 -0.21 -3.89 7.79
CA ASP A 62 -0.45 -4.77 8.94
C ASP A 62 0.35 -6.07 8.81
N SER A 63 0.41 -6.65 7.61
CA SER A 63 1.24 -7.83 7.32
C SER A 63 2.73 -7.56 7.54
N LEU A 64 3.22 -6.39 7.08
CA LEU A 64 4.61 -5.96 7.30
C LEU A 64 4.91 -5.72 8.79
N SER A 65 3.97 -5.09 9.50
CA SER A 65 4.07 -4.86 10.94
C SER A 65 4.15 -6.18 11.70
N GLN A 66 3.26 -7.13 11.40
CA GLN A 66 3.22 -8.44 12.03
C GLN A 66 4.48 -9.26 11.73
N PHE A 67 4.98 -9.20 10.49
CA PHE A 67 6.28 -9.80 10.13
C PHE A 67 7.38 -9.20 11.03
N SER A 68 7.58 -7.88 11.00
CA SER A 68 8.64 -7.22 11.78
C SER A 68 8.55 -7.49 13.29
N GLY A 69 7.35 -7.45 13.86
CA GLY A 69 7.12 -7.73 15.27
C GLY A 69 7.49 -9.16 15.65
N SER A 70 7.06 -10.15 14.86
CA SER A 70 7.33 -11.57 15.15
C SER A 70 8.83 -11.90 15.17
N TYR A 71 9.60 -11.36 14.22
CA TYR A 71 11.05 -11.60 14.17
C TYR A 71 11.80 -10.86 15.27
N LEU A 72 11.37 -9.64 15.64
CA LEU A 72 11.95 -8.91 16.76
C LEU A 72 11.71 -9.65 18.09
N PHE A 73 10.50 -10.17 18.31
CA PHE A 73 10.23 -11.01 19.48
C PHE A 73 11.07 -12.28 19.48
N LEU A 74 11.19 -12.98 18.35
CA LEU A 74 12.00 -14.20 18.25
C LEU A 74 13.48 -13.95 18.57
N ALA A 75 14.04 -12.81 18.14
CA ALA A 75 15.44 -12.49 18.36
C ALA A 75 15.72 -11.96 19.78
N LEU A 76 14.87 -11.06 20.29
CA LEU A 76 15.12 -10.37 21.56
C LEU A 76 14.71 -11.19 22.79
N PHE A 77 13.67 -12.02 22.68
CA PHE A 77 13.18 -12.82 23.79
C PHE A 77 14.21 -13.81 24.37
N PRO A 78 14.93 -14.64 23.58
CA PRO A 78 15.95 -15.55 24.12
C PRO A 78 17.16 -14.80 24.67
N LEU A 79 17.52 -13.65 24.07
CA LEU A 79 18.59 -12.76 24.57
C LEU A 79 18.24 -12.18 25.94
N ALA A 80 16.99 -11.74 26.12
CA ALA A 80 16.50 -11.24 27.40
C ALA A 80 16.50 -12.34 28.47
N ILE A 81 16.06 -13.56 28.13
CA ILE A 81 16.11 -14.71 29.06
C ILE A 81 17.56 -15.04 29.43
N PHE A 82 18.46 -15.08 28.45
CA PHE A 82 19.88 -15.34 28.72
C PHE A 82 20.49 -14.30 29.67
N LEU A 83 20.21 -13.01 29.45
CA LEU A 83 20.67 -11.93 30.33
C LEU A 83 20.08 -12.05 31.74
N LEU A 84 18.79 -12.35 31.87
CA LEU A 84 18.16 -12.57 33.17
C LEU A 84 18.81 -13.75 33.91
N VAL A 85 18.99 -14.89 33.24
CA VAL A 85 19.67 -16.05 33.84
C VAL A 85 21.11 -15.71 34.21
N PHE A 86 21.85 -14.95 33.40
CA PHE A 86 23.22 -14.55 33.70
C PHE A 86 23.34 -13.60 34.90
N ILE A 87 22.40 -12.67 35.06
CA ILE A 87 22.39 -11.68 36.15
C ILE A 87 21.93 -12.31 37.48
N PHE A 88 20.97 -13.23 37.45
CA PHE A 88 20.40 -13.86 38.65
C PHE A 88 21.04 -15.21 39.01
N ARG A 89 22.11 -15.61 38.33
CA ARG A 89 22.93 -16.78 38.63
C ARG A 89 24.22 -16.37 39.32
#